data_AF-A0A355PJI8-F1
#
_entry.id   AF-A0A355PJI8-F1
#
_cell.length_a   1.000
_cell.length_b   1.000
_cell.length_c   1.000
_cell.angle_alpha   90.00
_cell.angle_beta   90.00
_cell.angle_gamma   90.00
#
_symmetry.space_group_name_H-M   'P 1'
#
loop_
_entity.id
_entity.type
_entity.pdbx_description
1 polymer ?
#
loop_
_entity_poly.entity_id
_entity_poly.type
_entity_poly.pdbx_seq_one_letter_code
_entity_poly.pdbx_strand_id
1 'polypeptide(L)' 'MELSTVLYILTGVLLSGVLFAWYNVYLEIKNKCSTCNPEGGSIFWSKCFWGAMFFTIAFALSVYSVALL' A
#
# COMPACT_ATOMS: atom_id res chain seq x y z
N MET A 1 -8.91 22.69 11.15
CA MET A 1 -8.02 22.06 10.16
C MET A 1 -8.70 22.18 8.81
N GLU A 2 -8.02 22.69 7.79
CA GLU A 2 -8.60 22.79 6.45
C GLU A 2 -8.64 21.40 5.78
N LEU A 3 -9.69 21.16 4.99
CA LEU A 3 -9.90 19.89 4.27
C LEU A 3 -8.71 19.56 3.34
N SER A 4 -8.13 20.60 2.72
CA SER A 4 -6.92 20.54 1.90
C SER A 4 -5.74 19.98 2.68
N THR A 5 -5.47 20.49 3.89
CA THR A 5 -4.36 20.04 4.74
C THR A 5 -4.52 18.57 5.10
N VAL A 6 -5.74 18.13 5.42
CA VAL A 6 -6.01 16.72 5.77
C VAL A 6 -5.79 15.81 4.57
N LEU A 7 -6.22 16.20 3.36
CA LEU A 7 -5.98 15.41 2.15
C LEU A 7 -4.50 15.29 1.79
N TYR A 8 -3.71 16.35 1.93
CA TYR A 8 -2.27 16.29 1.67
C TYR A 8 -1.57 15.37 2.66
N ILE A 9 -1.92 15.45 3.95
CA ILE A 9 -1.38 14.54 4.98
C ILE A 9 -1.79 13.10 4.69
N LEU A 10 -3.06 12.85 4.37
CA LEU A 10 -3.57 11.53 4.02
C LEU A 10 -2.84 10.95 2.80
N THR A 11 -2.61 11.76 1.77
CA THR A 11 -1.88 11.37 0.56
C THR A 11 -0.43 11.01 0.89
N GLY A 12 0.24 11.77 1.76
CA GLY A 12 1.59 11.46 2.23
C GLY A 12 1.67 10.15 3.04
N VAL A 13 0.70 9.92 3.92
CA VAL A 13 0.61 8.66 4.68
C VAL A 13 0.35 7.48 3.75
N LEU A 14 -0.56 7.62 2.79
CA LEU A 14 -0.84 6.59 1.79
C LEU A 14 0.40 6.29 0.93
N LEU A 15 1.15 7.30 0.51
CA LEU A 15 2.38 7.11 -0.27
C LEU A 15 3.43 6.30 0.50
N SER A 16 3.66 6.61 1.79
CA SER A 16 4.56 5.83 2.64
C SER A 16 4.05 4.41 2.89
N GLY A 17 2.72 4.23 3.05
CA GLY A 17 2.08 2.92 3.14
C GLY A 17 2.24 2.06 1.89
N VAL A 18 2.09 2.65 0.69
CA VAL A 18 2.32 1.98 -0.60
C VAL A 18 3.77 1.50 -0.70
N LEU A 19 4.74 2.38 -0.45
CA LEU A 19 6.16 2.02 -0.50
C LEU A 19 6.50 0.88 0.48
N PHE A 20 5.99 0.96 1.70
CA PHE A 20 6.20 -0.07 2.72
C PHE A 20 5.57 -1.42 2.33
N ALA A 21 4.34 -1.40 1.82
CA ALA A 21 3.63 -2.63 1.42
C ALA A 21 4.33 -3.32 0.24
N TRP A 22 4.71 -2.56 -0.79
CA TRP A 22 5.45 -3.11 -1.94
C TRP A 22 6.85 -3.60 -1.58
N TYR A 23 7.52 -2.96 -0.61
CA TYR A 23 8.80 -3.44 -0.09
C TYR A 23 8.65 -4.81 0.59
N ASN A 24 7.58 -5.02 1.38
CA ASN A 24 7.32 -6.32 1.99
C ASN A 24 6.95 -7.40 0.96
N VAL A 25 6.21 -7.06 -0.09
CA VAL A 25 5.97 -7.97 -1.23
C VAL A 25 7.28 -8.33 -1.92
N TYR A 26 8.19 -7.38 -2.11
CA TYR A 26 9.52 -7.66 -2.69
C TYR A 26 10.36 -8.59 -1.80
N LEU A 27 10.33 -8.40 -0.48
CA LEU A 27 11.00 -9.28 0.47
C LEU A 27 10.43 -10.71 0.44
N GLU A 28 9.12 -10.83 0.28
CA GLU A 28 8.45 -12.12 0.10
C GLU A 28 8.90 -12.80 -1.21
N ILE A 29 8.94 -12.08 -2.33
CA ILE A 29 9.44 -12.61 -3.62
C ILE A 29 10.87 -13.12 -3.49
N LYS A 30 11.70 -12.46 -2.67
CA LYS A 30 13.07 -12.88 -2.37
C LYS A 30 13.17 -14.00 -1.33
N ASN A 31 12.06 -14.60 -0.90
CA ASN A 31 11.99 -15.61 0.17
C ASN A 31 12.66 -15.16 1.48
N LYS A 32 12.73 -13.85 1.73
CA LYS A 32 13.31 -13.27 2.97
C LYS A 32 12.27 -13.03 4.06
N CYS A 33 10.99 -13.22 3.78
CA CYS A 33 9.89 -13.08 4.74
C CYS A 33 8.83 -14.16 4.50
N SER A 34 8.68 -15.10 5.44
CA SER A 34 7.63 -16.14 5.43
C SER A 34 6.35 -15.67 6.15
N THR A 35 6.41 -14.56 6.90
CA THR A 35 5.28 -14.00 7.65
C THR A 35 4.12 -13.53 6.77
N CYS A 36 4.41 -13.12 5.52
CA CYS A 36 3.40 -12.67 4.55
C CYS A 36 2.61 -13.84 3.93
N ASN A 37 3.21 -15.02 3.88
CA ASN A 37 2.65 -16.22 3.25
C ASN A 37 3.11 -17.47 4.01
N PRO A 38 2.51 -17.76 5.17
CA PRO A 38 2.88 -18.89 6.02
C PRO A 38 2.53 -20.26 5.40
N GLU A 39 1.65 -20.29 4.38
CA GLU A 39 1.15 -21.51 3.75
C GLU A 39 1.91 -21.88 2.46
N GLY A 40 2.94 -21.11 2.07
CA GLY A 40 3.79 -21.43 0.91
C GLY A 40 3.05 -21.41 -0.43
N GLY A 41 1.95 -20.65 -0.52
CA GLY A 41 1.13 -20.53 -1.73
C GLY A 41 1.70 -19.53 -2.74
N SER A 42 0.96 -19.31 -3.84
CA SER A 42 1.32 -18.29 -4.83
C SER A 42 1.35 -16.88 -4.23
N ILE A 43 2.22 -15.99 -4.72
CA ILE A 43 2.36 -14.59 -4.29
C ILE A 43 1.02 -13.82 -4.33
N PHE A 44 0.09 -14.22 -5.21
CA PHE A 44 -1.24 -13.63 -5.34
C PHE A 44 -2.17 -13.89 -4.14
N TRP A 45 -1.87 -14.90 -3.32
CA TRP A 45 -2.61 -15.23 -2.10
C TRP A 45 -1.95 -14.66 -0.83
N SER A 46 -0.83 -13.96 -1.00
CA SER A 46 -0.17 -13.30 0.11
C SER A 46 -1.00 -12.14 0.65
N LYS A 47 -1.08 -12.05 1.98
CA LYS A 47 -1.68 -10.91 2.67
C LYS A 47 -0.96 -9.61 2.33
N CYS A 48 0.34 -9.68 2.05
CA CYS A 48 1.16 -8.53 1.68
C CYS A 48 0.86 -8.02 0.27
N PHE A 49 0.55 -8.91 -0.68
CA PHE A 49 0.13 -8.50 -2.03
C PHE A 49 -1.24 -7.80 -2.01
N TRP A 50 -2.21 -8.35 -1.28
CA TRP A 50 -3.52 -7.72 -1.12
C TRP A 50 -3.43 -6.37 -0.40
N GLY A 51 -2.60 -6.27 0.64
CA GLY A 51 -2.32 -5.00 1.32
C GLY A 51 -1.71 -3.97 0.36
N ALA A 52 -0.71 -4.36 -0.43
CA ALA A 52 -0.09 -3.48 -1.41
C ALA A 52 -1.09 -2.97 -2.46
N MET A 53 -1.94 -3.85 -2.99
CA MET A 53 -3.00 -3.47 -3.93
C MET A 53 -3.98 -2.49 -3.29
N PHE A 54 -4.44 -2.74 -2.07
CA PHE A 54 -5.34 -1.86 -1.34
C PHE A 54 -4.74 -0.46 -1.14
N PHE A 55 -3.51 -0.37 -0.63
CA PHE A 55 -2.84 0.92 -0.43
C PHE A 55 -2.64 1.67 -1.75
N THR A 56 -2.36 0.95 -2.85
CA THR A 56 -2.16 1.57 -4.17
C THR A 56 -3.46 2.17 -4.71
N ILE A 57 -4.59 1.46 -4.56
CA ILE A 57 -5.91 1.97 -4.97
C ILE A 57 -6.34 3.15 -4.09
N ALA A 58 -6.15 3.05 -2.77
CA ALA A 58 -6.46 4.12 -1.84
C ALA A 58 -5.62 5.38 -2.11
N PHE A 59 -4.33 5.22 -2.45
CA PHE A 59 -3.48 6.32 -2.86
C PHE A 59 -3.97 6.97 -4.15
N ALA A 60 -4.34 6.18 -5.18
CA ALA A 60 -4.87 6.71 -6.43
C ALA A 60 -6.17 7.52 -6.21
N LEU A 61 -7.07 7.02 -5.37
CA LEU A 61 -8.29 7.74 -4.97
C LEU A 61 -7.99 9.04 -4.22
N SER A 62 -6.99 9.02 -3.33
CA SER A 62 -6.56 10.22 -2.60
C SER A 62 -5.99 11.28 -3.54
N VAL A 63 -5.14 10.89 -4.48
CA VAL A 63 -4.59 11.80 -5.51
C VAL A 63 -5.70 12.36 -6.40
N TYR A 64 -6.65 11.52 -6.83
CA TYR A 64 -7.80 11.97 -7.60
C TYR A 64 -8.66 12.98 -6.83
N SER A 65 -8.85 12.75 -5.52
CA SER A 65 -9.59 13.68 -4.65
C SER A 65 -8.83 15.01 -4.47
N VAL A 66 -7.50 15.00 -4.42
CA VAL A 66 -6.68 16.22 -4.41
C VAL A 66 -6.78 16.96 -5.75
N ALA A 67 -6.85 16.25 -6.88
CA ALA A 67 -6.96 16.87 -8.21
C ALA A 67 -8.33 17.51 -8.49
N LEU A 68 -9.37 17.12 -7.74
CA LEU A 68 -10.73 17.69 -7.83
C LEU A 68 -10.95 18.91 -6.91
N LEU A 69 -10.00 19.19 -6.01
CA LEU A 69 -9.98 20.36 -5.13
C LEU A 69 -9.40 21.58 -5.83
#